data_AF-A0A661Z8R7-F1
#
_entry.id   AF-A0A661Z8R7-F1
#
_cell.length_a   1.000
_cell.length_b   1.000
_cell.length_c   1.000
_cell.angle_alpha   90.00
_cell.angle_beta   90.00
_cell.angle_gamma   90.00
#
_symmetry.space_group_name_H-M   'P 1'
#
loop_
_entity.id
_entity.type
_entity.pdbx_description
1 polymer ?
#
loop_
_entity_poly.entity_id
_entity_poly.type
_entity_poly.pdbx_seq_one_letter_code
_entity_poly.pdbx_strand_id
1 'polypeptide(L)' 'MVHKEKRMVTFGQVHKHEIDDKIFDKDCVAIVDGDRERVFELFGPRFCFEYPEEHWDDSKMDFFPRGYIEI' A
#
# COMPACT_ATOMS: atom_id res chain seq x y z
N MET A 1 -17.96 -10.45 -13.87
CA MET A 1 -17.03 -9.31 -13.74
C MET A 1 -16.47 -9.42 -12.34
N VAL A 2 -15.23 -9.87 -12.18
CA VAL A 2 -14.61 -9.94 -10.85
C VAL A 2 -14.31 -8.50 -10.47
N HIS A 3 -15.00 -7.96 -9.47
CA HIS A 3 -14.55 -6.71 -8.85
C HIS A 3 -13.16 -7.03 -8.28
N LYS A 4 -12.12 -6.44 -8.87
CA LYS A 4 -10.79 -6.50 -8.28
C LYS A 4 -10.84 -5.61 -7.04
N GLU A 5 -10.75 -6.22 -5.87
CA GLU A 5 -10.56 -5.48 -4.63
C GLU A 5 -9.24 -4.70 -4.72
N LYS A 6 -9.22 -3.47 -4.22
CA LYS A 6 -8.00 -2.66 -4.11
C LYS A 6 -7.73 -2.34 -2.66
N ARG A 7 -6.49 -2.53 -2.22
CA ARG A 7 -6.04 -2.19 -0.88
C ARG A 7 -5.03 -1.06 -0.92
N MET A 8 -5.20 -0.09 -0.03
CA MET A 8 -4.27 1.01 0.23
C MET A 8 -3.38 0.64 1.41
N VAL A 9 -2.08 0.48 1.16
CA VAL A 9 -1.10 0.03 2.16
C VAL A 9 -0.11 1.15 2.46
N THR A 10 0.06 1.45 3.74
CA THR A 10 0.99 2.46 4.25
C THR A 10 2.13 1.81 5.01
N PHE A 11 3.26 2.48 5.14
CA PHE A 11 4.47 1.89 5.73
C PHE A 11 4.97 2.70 6.94
N GLY A 12 5.49 1.98 7.92
CA GLY A 12 6.13 2.61 9.09
C GLY A 12 7.52 3.15 8.75
N GLN A 13 8.11 3.93 9.67
CA GLN A 13 9.40 4.61 9.45
C GLN A 13 10.55 3.69 9.02
N VAL A 14 10.52 2.42 9.44
CA VAL A 14 11.55 1.41 9.17
C VAL A 14 11.08 0.29 8.22
N HIS A 15 9.86 0.39 7.69
CA HIS A 15 9.28 -0.62 6.81
C HIS A 15 9.56 -0.23 5.36
N LYS A 16 10.73 -0.65 4.84
CA LYS A 16 11.11 -0.49 3.43
C LYS A 16 11.03 -1.84 2.71
N HIS A 17 10.44 -1.84 1.52
CA HIS A 17 10.40 -2.95 0.58
C HIS A 17 10.90 -2.52 -0.79
N GLU A 18 11.44 -3.48 -1.54
CA GLU A 18 11.87 -3.31 -2.92
C GLU A 18 11.32 -4.49 -3.72
N ILE A 19 10.39 -4.20 -4.64
CA ILE A 19 9.68 -5.21 -5.44
C ILE A 19 9.60 -4.69 -6.87
N ASP A 20 10.03 -5.47 -7.85
CA ASP A 20 10.03 -5.09 -9.27
C ASP A 20 10.59 -3.68 -9.53
N ASP A 21 11.77 -3.40 -8.96
CA ASP A 21 12.48 -2.10 -9.02
C ASP A 21 11.71 -0.90 -8.44
N LYS A 22 10.59 -1.13 -7.75
CA LYS A 22 9.83 -0.11 -7.01
C LYS A 22 10.17 -0.16 -5.53
N ILE A 23 10.39 1.01 -4.93
CA ILE A 23 10.62 1.15 -3.49
C ILE A 23 9.31 1.52 -2.81
N PHE A 24 8.91 0.75 -1.80
CA PHE A 24 7.76 1.04 -0.96
C PHE A 24 8.24 1.34 0.46
N ASP A 25 7.98 2.55 0.94
CA ASP A 25 8.37 3.02 2.27
C ASP A 25 7.36 4.04 2.80
N LYS A 26 7.67 4.64 3.95
CA LYS A 26 6.80 5.58 4.68
C LYS A 26 6.29 6.75 3.84
N ASP A 27 6.94 7.07 2.73
CA ASP A 27 6.64 8.26 1.93
C ASP A 27 5.66 7.97 0.78
N CYS A 28 5.14 6.75 0.68
CA CYS A 28 4.17 6.34 -0.34
C CYS A 28 2.97 5.57 0.23
N VAL A 29 1.93 5.47 -0.58
CA VAL A 29 0.83 4.52 -0.39
C VAL A 29 0.91 3.48 -1.52
N ALA A 30 1.06 2.20 -1.17
CA ALA A 30 1.01 1.13 -2.15
C ALA A 30 -0.45 0.82 -2.49
N ILE A 31 -0.78 0.75 -3.78
CA ILE A 31 -2.07 0.28 -4.29
C ILE A 31 -1.89 -1.18 -4.70
N VAL A 32 -2.53 -2.09 -3.99
CA VAL A 32 -2.50 -3.52 -4.26
C VAL A 32 -3.81 -3.95 -4.88
N ASP A 33 -3.76 -4.45 -6.12
CA ASP A 33 -4.85 -5.21 -6.72
C ASP A 33 -4.95 -6.58 -6.04
N GLY A 34 -5.95 -6.77 -5.18
CA GLY A 34 -6.18 -8.01 -4.46
C GLY A 34 -6.81 -7.82 -3.10
N ASP A 35 -6.85 -8.91 -2.35
CA ASP A 35 -7.34 -8.94 -0.98
C ASP A 35 -6.19 -8.72 0.02
N ARG A 36 -6.51 -8.90 1.30
CA ARG A 36 -5.54 -8.78 2.38
C ARG A 36 -4.47 -9.89 2.36
N GLU A 37 -4.80 -11.09 1.87
CA GLU A 37 -3.82 -12.17 1.77
C GLU A 37 -2.69 -11.77 0.81
N ARG A 38 -3.06 -11.17 -0.34
CA ARG A 38 -2.08 -10.64 -1.30
C ARG A 38 -1.16 -9.57 -0.69
N VAL A 39 -1.68 -8.70 0.18
CA VAL A 39 -0.86 -7.71 0.90
C VAL A 39 0.21 -8.37 1.77
N PHE A 40 -0.15 -9.46 2.47
CA PHE A 40 0.81 -10.22 3.28
C PHE A 40 1.80 -11.02 2.45
N GLU A 41 1.42 -11.53 1.28
CA GLU A 41 2.37 -12.16 0.35
C GLU A 41 3.45 -11.17 -0.11
N LEU A 42 3.06 -9.92 -0.41
CA LEU A 42 3.94 -8.89 -0.94
C LEU A 42 4.85 -8.27 0.14
N PHE A 43 4.28 -7.89 1.27
CA PHE A 43 4.99 -7.07 2.28
C PHE A 43 5.23 -7.81 3.60
N GLY A 44 4.78 -9.06 3.74
CA GLY A 44 4.81 -9.79 5.00
C GLY A 44 4.11 -9.01 6.12
N PRO A 45 4.53 -9.14 7.39
CA PRO A 45 3.98 -8.35 8.48
C PRO A 45 4.58 -6.93 8.58
N ARG A 46 5.36 -6.47 7.59
CA ARG A 46 6.12 -5.21 7.64
C ARG A 46 5.43 -4.08 6.88
N PHE A 47 4.23 -3.69 7.31
CA PHE A 47 3.55 -2.47 6.88
C PHE A 47 2.88 -1.81 8.10
N CYS A 48 2.36 -0.60 7.98
CA CYS A 48 1.72 0.11 9.10
C CYS A 48 0.23 -0.16 9.15
N PHE A 49 -0.49 0.25 8.10
CA PHE A 49 -1.93 0.08 7.97
C PHE A 49 -2.29 -0.37 6.56
N GLU A 50 -3.39 -1.08 6.46
CA GLU A 50 -4.03 -1.48 5.22
C GLU A 50 -5.51 -1.12 5.32
N TYR A 51 -6.05 -0.58 4.22
CA TYR A 51 -7.45 -0.22 4.09
C TYR A 51 -7.99 -0.73 2.75
N PRO A 52 -9.23 -1.23 2.69
CA PRO A 52 -9.99 -1.24 1.44
C PRO A 52 -10.03 0.16 0.82
N GLU A 53 -9.98 0.26 -0.51
CA GLU A 53 -10.03 1.54 -1.25
C GLU A 53 -11.21 2.43 -0.80
N GLU A 54 -12.39 1.85 -0.58
CA GLU A 54 -13.60 2.55 -0.09
C GLU A 54 -13.49 3.16 1.31
N HIS A 55 -12.46 2.77 2.08
CA HIS A 55 -12.18 3.30 3.42
C HIS A 55 -10.92 4.16 3.46
N TRP A 56 -10.28 4.39 2.31
CA TRP A 56 -9.16 5.30 2.21
C TRP A 56 -9.63 6.76 2.23
N ASP A 57 -8.79 7.62 2.79
CA ASP A 57 -9.03 9.06 2.88
C ASP A 57 -7.91 9.79 2.15
N ASP A 58 -8.19 10.21 0.91
CA ASP A 58 -7.27 10.94 0.04
C ASP A 58 -6.76 12.26 0.66
N SER A 59 -7.46 12.83 1.66
CA SER A 59 -6.97 14.04 2.33
C SER A 59 -5.68 13.82 3.13
N LYS A 60 -5.28 12.56 3.36
CA LYS A 60 -4.05 12.18 4.05
C LYS A 60 -2.80 12.18 3.16
N MET A 61 -2.94 12.47 1.87
CA MET A 61 -1.80 12.37 0.94
C MET A 61 -0.65 13.34 1.22
N ASP A 62 -0.88 14.37 2.03
CA ASP A 62 0.19 15.26 2.55
C ASP A 62 1.25 14.50 3.38
N PHE A 63 0.92 13.33 3.93
CA PHE A 63 1.89 12.47 4.64
C PHE A 63 2.74 11.60 3.72
N PHE A 64 2.37 11.47 2.43
CA PHE A 64 2.96 10.52 1.48
C PHE A 64 3.48 11.27 0.25
N PRO A 65 4.62 11.98 0.35
CA PRO A 65 5.11 12.87 -0.71
C PRO A 65 5.51 12.17 -2.02
N ARG A 66 5.67 10.84 -2.02
CA ARG A 66 5.89 10.04 -3.23
C ARG A 66 4.60 9.58 -3.89
N GLY A 67 3.45 9.86 -3.27
CA GLY A 67 2.13 9.56 -3.81
C GLY A 67 1.77 8.07 -3.78
N TYR A 68 0.87 7.71 -4.67
CA TYR A 68 0.44 6.33 -4.90
C TYR A 68 1.44 5.58 -5.77
N ILE A 69 1.73 4.32 -5.42
CA ILE A 69 2.54 3.42 -6.23
C ILE A 69 1.76 2.11 -6.39
N GLU A 70 1.38 1.79 -7.63
CA GLU A 70 0.73 0.51 -7.96
C GLU A 70 1.75 -0.63 -7.97
N ILE A 71 1.33 -1.81 -7.54
CA ILE A 71 2.10 -3.06 -7.62
C ILE A 71 1.43 -4.08 -8.54
#